data_AF-A0A0F8Z5N2-F1
#
_entry.id   AF-A0A0F8Z5N2-F1
#
_cell.length_a   1.000
_cell.length_b   1.000
_cell.length_c   1.000
_cell.angle_alpha   90.00
_cell.angle_beta   90.00
_cell.angle_gamma   90.00
#
_symmetry.space_group_name_H-M   'P 1'
#
loop_
_entity.id
_entity.type
_entity.pdbx_description
1 polymer ?
#
loop_
_entity_poly.entity_id
_entity_poly.type
_entity_poly.pdbx_seq_one_letter_code
_entity_poly.pdbx_strand_id
1 'polypeptide(L)' 'MSDDNPKPVKPRPSDDLTADQLIKKHGNKSTAIRALHEQGYTVSEIAKKVGVIYQHARNVVLRPLK' A
#
# COMPACT_ATOMS: atom_id res chain seq x y z
N MET A 1 24.94 -14.66 3.00
CA MET A 1 24.19 -14.41 1.76
C MET A 1 22.73 -14.38 2.11
N SER A 2 22.17 -13.17 2.29
CA SER A 2 20.74 -12.92 2.27
C SER A 2 20.59 -11.57 1.59
N ASP A 3 20.22 -11.60 0.32
CA ASP A 3 19.92 -10.44 -0.51
C ASP A 3 18.78 -9.61 0.10
N ASP A 4 19.10 -8.73 1.07
CA ASP A 4 18.25 -7.59 1.40
C ASP A 4 18.50 -6.51 0.35
N ASN A 5 18.09 -6.80 -0.89
CA ASN A 5 18.10 -5.82 -1.95
C ASN A 5 16.97 -4.83 -1.64
N PRO A 6 17.26 -3.56 -1.29
CA PRO A 6 16.20 -2.59 -1.07
C PRO A 6 15.44 -2.43 -2.38
N LYS A 7 14.15 -2.81 -2.38
CA LYS A 7 13.27 -2.59 -3.53
C LYS A 7 13.43 -1.13 -3.98
N PRO A 8 13.52 -0.86 -5.29
CA PRO A 8 13.79 0.48 -5.80
C PRO A 8 12.77 1.44 -5.21
N VAL A 9 13.25 2.33 -4.33
CA VAL A 9 12.44 3.39 -3.74
C VAL A 9 12.14 4.38 -4.86
N LYS A 10 11.08 4.11 -5.62
CA LYS A 10 10.53 5.09 -6.57
C LYS A 10 10.31 6.39 -5.79
N PRO A 11 10.61 7.56 -6.38
CA PRO A 11 10.41 8.84 -5.72
C PRO A 11 8.97 8.85 -5.22
N ARG A 12 8.80 8.83 -3.89
CA ARG A 12 7.49 8.79 -3.27
C ARG A 12 6.79 10.06 -3.73
N PRO A 13 5.70 9.98 -4.52
CA PRO A 13 4.97 11.19 -4.82
C PRO A 13 4.51 11.75 -3.47
N SER A 14 4.78 13.03 -3.28
CA SER A 14 4.29 13.88 -2.20
C SER A 14 2.76 14.00 -2.32
N ASP A 15 2.06 12.88 -2.40
CA ASP A 15 0.62 12.83 -2.37
C ASP A 15 0.25 13.08 -0.91
N ASP A 16 0.03 14.36 -0.57
CA ASP A 16 -0.64 14.86 0.63
C ASP A 16 -2.11 14.39 0.73
N LEU A 17 -2.45 13.29 0.06
CA LEU A 17 -3.77 12.71 0.06
C LEU A 17 -4.01 11.99 1.40
N THR A 18 -5.11 12.35 2.04
CA THR A 18 -5.55 11.67 3.26
C THR A 18 -6.00 10.24 2.97
N ALA A 19 -6.06 9.40 4.02
CA ALA A 19 -6.56 8.04 3.92
C ALA A 19 -7.95 7.97 3.23
N ASP A 20 -8.86 8.86 3.62
CA ASP A 20 -10.21 8.93 3.03
C ASP A 20 -10.19 9.28 1.54
N GLN A 21 -9.29 10.17 1.12
CA GLN A 21 -9.15 10.52 -0.29
C GLN A 21 -8.59 9.36 -1.12
N LEU A 22 -7.62 8.61 -0.58
CA LEU A 22 -7.11 7.40 -1.23
C LEU A 22 -8.19 6.33 -1.36
N ILE A 23 -8.98 6.11 -0.31
CA ILE A 23 -10.09 5.16 -0.32
C ILE A 23 -11.16 5.61 -1.32
N LYS A 24 -11.52 6.89 -1.34
CA LYS A 24 -12.50 7.45 -2.29
C LYS A 24 -12.03 7.34 -3.74
N LYS A 25 -10.74 7.59 -4.00
CA LYS A 25 -10.13 7.49 -5.34
C LYS A 25 -10.14 6.06 -5.87
N HIS A 26 -9.87 5.06 -5.02
CA HIS A 26 -9.82 3.65 -5.41
C HIS A 26 -11.13 2.88 -5.13
N GLY A 27 -12.16 3.56 -4.63
CA GLY A 27 -13.47 3.00 -4.27
C GLY A 27 -13.52 2.32 -2.91
N ASN A 28 -12.53 1.49 -2.57
CA ASN A 28 -12.47 0.82 -1.26
C ASN A 28 -11.04 0.64 -0.74
N LYS A 29 -10.92 0.32 0.56
CA LYS A 29 -9.65 0.12 1.26
C LYS A 29 -8.78 -0.96 0.61
N SER A 30 -9.36 -2.09 0.25
CA SER A 30 -8.63 -3.22 -0.33
C SER A 30 -8.03 -2.88 -1.70
N THR A 31 -8.79 -2.19 -2.55
CA THR A 31 -8.32 -1.72 -3.86
C THR A 31 -7.25 -0.66 -3.70
N ALA A 32 -7.41 0.28 -2.75
CA ALA A 32 -6.38 1.28 -2.44
C ALA A 32 -5.06 0.63 -1.99
N ILE A 33 -5.13 -0.36 -1.10
CA ILE A 33 -3.96 -1.11 -0.62
C ILE A 33 -3.22 -1.78 -1.78
N ARG A 34 -3.96 -2.44 -2.70
CA ARG A 34 -3.35 -3.12 -3.85
C ARG A 34 -2.74 -2.14 -4.84
N ALA A 35 -3.45 -1.06 -5.17
CA ALA A 35 -2.95 -0.02 -6.06
C ALA A 35 -1.66 0.62 -5.52
N LEU A 36 -1.60 0.91 -4.22
CA LEU A 36 -0.39 1.42 -3.58
C LEU A 36 0.74 0.38 -3.59
N HIS A 37 0.42 -0.90 -3.38
CA HIS A 37 1.43 -1.97 -3.48
C HIS A 37 2.00 -2.10 -4.90
N GLU A 38 1.16 -2.03 -5.94
CA GLU A 38 1.57 -2.01 -7.35
C GLU A 38 2.41 -0.78 -7.71
N GLN A 39 2.12 0.35 -7.07
CA GLN A 39 2.93 1.57 -7.18
C GLN A 39 4.32 1.42 -6.53
N GLY A 40 4.51 0.39 -5.69
CA GLY A 40 5.79 0.08 -5.04
C GLY A 40 5.86 0.47 -3.56
N TYR A 41 4.75 0.90 -2.96
CA TYR A 41 4.71 1.15 -1.51
C TYR A 41 4.85 -0.15 -0.73
N THR A 42 5.58 -0.09 0.38
CA THR A 42 5.65 -1.20 1.32
C THR A 42 4.36 -1.35 2.11
N VAL A 43 4.06 -2.56 2.57
CA VAL A 43 2.86 -2.84 3.39
C VAL A 43 2.77 -1.91 4.62
N SER A 44 3.91 -1.61 5.24
CA SER A 44 3.99 -0.70 6.39
C SER A 44 3.62 0.75 6.04
N GLU A 45 4.06 1.23 4.87
CA GLU A 45 3.71 2.57 4.39
C GLU A 45 2.24 2.65 4.00
N ILE A 46 1.73 1.60 3.35
CA ILE A 46 0.32 1.50 2.97
C ILE A 46 -0.57 1.53 4.23
N ALA A 47 -0.21 0.76 5.25
CA ALA A 47 -0.93 0.73 6.52
C ALA A 47 -1.04 2.13 7.14
N LYS A 48 0.05 2.90 7.15
CA LYS A 48 0.08 4.29 7.62
C LYS A 48 -0.74 5.22 6.73
N LYS A 49 -0.62 5.11 5.40
CA LYS A 49 -1.34 5.96 4.44
C LYS A 49 -2.85 5.74 4.44
N VAL A 50 -3.30 4.48 4.54
CA VAL A 50 -4.73 4.11 4.48
C VAL A 50 -5.36 4.11 5.87
N GLY A 51 -4.58 4.22 6.95
CA GLY A 51 -5.08 4.19 8.33
C GLY A 51 -5.59 2.81 8.75
N VAL A 52 -4.88 1.76 8.35
CA VAL A 52 -5.23 0.36 8.69
C VAL A 52 -4.09 -0.33 9.42
N ILE A 53 -4.40 -1.43 10.12
CA ILE A 53 -3.39 -2.25 10.79
C ILE A 53 -2.54 -2.99 9.74
N TYR A 54 -1.24 -3.13 10.01
CA TYR A 54 -0.28 -3.84 9.16
C TYR A 54 -0.79 -5.21 8.69
N GLN A 55 -1.36 -6.01 9.60
CA GLN A 55 -1.90 -7.33 9.27
C GLN A 55 -3.01 -7.26 8.20
N HIS A 56 -3.86 -6.23 8.24
CA HIS A 56 -4.92 -6.04 7.25
C HIS A 56 -4.32 -5.74 5.88
N ALA A 57 -3.40 -4.78 5.79
CA ALA A 57 -2.71 -4.46 4.54
C ALA A 57 -1.96 -5.68 3.97
N ARG A 58 -1.25 -6.42 4.84
CA ARG A 58 -0.54 -7.66 4.45
C ARG A 58 -1.50 -8.71 3.89
N ASN A 59 -2.62 -8.96 4.56
CA ASN A 59 -3.60 -9.94 4.12
C ASN A 59 -4.20 -9.60 2.76
N VAL A 60 -4.47 -8.31 2.51
CA VAL A 60 -5.04 -7.84 1.23
C VAL A 60 -4.04 -8.01 0.08
N VAL A 61 -2.76 -7.73 0.31
CA VAL A 61 -1.70 -7.90 -0.69
C VAL A 61 -1.46 -9.38 -1.01
N LEU A 62 -1.47 -10.25 0.01
CA LEU A 62 -1.19 -11.68 -0.15
C LEU A 62 -2.37 -12.47 -0.73
N ARG A 63 -3.60 -11.99 -0.60
CA ARG A 63 -4.80 -12.71 -1.07
C ARG A 63 -5.20 -12.22 -2.47
N PRO A 64 -5.06 -13.06 -3.52
CA PRO A 64 -5.61 -12.74 -4.83
C PRO A 64 -7.14 -12.66 -4.79
N LEU A 65 -7.73 -11.79 -5.61
CA LEU A 65 -9.17 -11.84 -5.89
C LEU A 65 -9.45 -13.09 -6.71
N LYS A 66 -10.54 -13.78 -6.37
CA LYS A 66 -11.00 -15.00 -7.05
C LYS A 66 -12.02 -14.65 -8.12
#